data_AF-A0A9W8JYG6-F1
#
_entry.id   AF-A0A9W8JYG6-F1
#
_cell.length_a   1.000
_cell.length_b   1.000
_cell.length_c   1.000
_cell.angle_alpha   90.00
_cell.angle_beta   90.00
_cell.angle_gamma   90.00
#
_symmetry.space_group_name_H-M   'P 1'
#
loop_
_entity.id
_entity.type
_entity.pdbx_description
1 polymer ?
#
loop_
_entity_poly.entity_id
_entity_poly.type
_entity_poly.pdbx_seq_one_letter_code
_entity_poly.pdbx_strand_id
1 'polypeptide(L)'
;MSHETVLVWMLSMNREYGTEVGIPNRVQLGEAVFPIGKGKMRAQQSGFISTGMLMTQLLPVLMMRHRRVPRAKWVDQVTPNGKHWIDLVEDPNRPGRPKPPSIGYQLTFHNSLCGMAVTQGPASAVVNIGLGIKQLKVEPKGTSVQVYFESLSHKLTAHEISTIVGNPDEVVLKRLCMLLALKEAYIKAIGQPMGFDFSRLEFDIPNRRVSGDGNPLLGWEFRIFVAKLGVARGTQLKQEEYECVCAFYRGTPETTFLFHETPQLLENWVQFINIDQLMAVSNKLAA
;
A
#
# COMPACT_ATOMS: atom_id res chain seq x y z
N MET A 1 -11.96 -23.78 7.18
CA MET A 1 -11.64 -22.38 7.52
C MET A 1 -11.30 -21.69 6.21
N SER A 2 -12.18 -20.80 5.74
CA SER A 2 -11.97 -20.07 4.49
C SER A 2 -10.72 -19.21 4.62
N HIS A 3 -9.77 -19.36 3.69
CA HIS A 3 -8.63 -18.46 3.55
C HIS A 3 -9.18 -17.04 3.44
N GLU A 4 -9.06 -16.24 4.50
CA GLU A 4 -9.28 -14.80 4.39
C GLU A 4 -8.21 -14.26 3.44
N THR A 5 -8.66 -13.93 2.23
CA THR A 5 -7.81 -13.61 1.10
C THR A 5 -7.41 -12.15 1.19
N VAL A 6 -6.13 -11.91 1.47
CA VAL A 6 -5.52 -10.61 1.20
C VAL A 6 -5.38 -10.44 -0.31
N LEU A 7 -5.74 -9.27 -0.81
CA LEU A 7 -5.62 -8.87 -2.21
C LEU A 7 -4.88 -7.53 -2.27
N VAL A 8 -3.90 -7.41 -3.15
CA VAL A 8 -3.13 -6.17 -3.35
C VAL A 8 -3.35 -5.65 -4.77
N TRP A 9 -3.73 -4.38 -4.90
CA TRP A 9 -3.88 -3.70 -6.18
C TRP A 9 -2.69 -2.76 -6.36
N MET A 10 -1.91 -2.97 -7.41
CA MET A 10 -0.72 -2.19 -7.72
C MET A 10 -0.96 -1.39 -9.00
N LEU A 11 -0.97 -0.07 -8.88
CA LEU A 11 -1.15 0.86 -9.99
C LEU A 11 0.18 1.47 -10.41
N SER A 12 0.60 1.15 -11.63
CA SER A 12 1.79 1.71 -12.28
C SER A 12 1.49 3.05 -12.93
N MET A 13 2.21 4.09 -12.49
CA MET A 13 2.30 5.41 -13.12
C MET A 13 3.40 5.36 -14.19
N ASN A 14 3.15 4.61 -15.27
CA ASN A 14 4.13 4.29 -16.33
C ASN A 14 4.55 5.48 -17.21
N ARG A 15 4.06 6.70 -16.95
CA ARG A 15 4.47 7.94 -17.64
C ARG A 15 4.25 9.17 -16.76
N GLU A 16 4.89 10.27 -17.11
CA GLU A 16 4.69 11.54 -16.41
C GLU A 16 3.33 12.16 -16.77
N TYR A 17 2.53 12.43 -15.75
CA TYR A 17 1.27 13.16 -15.85
C TYR A 17 1.39 14.57 -15.24
N GLY A 18 2.60 15.13 -15.28
CA GLY A 18 2.97 16.37 -14.59
C GLY A 18 2.37 17.66 -15.19
N THR A 19 1.75 17.59 -16.37
CA THR A 19 1.11 18.75 -17.00
C THR A 19 -0.42 18.61 -16.95
N GLU A 20 -1.11 19.75 -16.86
CA GLU A 20 -2.58 19.87 -16.81
C GLU A 20 -3.32 19.09 -17.92
N VAL A 21 -2.60 18.72 -18.98
CA VAL A 21 -3.07 18.01 -20.17
C VAL A 21 -3.27 16.50 -19.94
N GLY A 22 -2.58 15.89 -18.96
CA GLY A 22 -2.49 14.43 -18.85
C GLY A 22 -3.64 13.75 -18.09
N ILE A 23 -4.20 14.40 -17.07
CA ILE A 23 -5.29 13.84 -16.26
C ILE A 23 -6.54 14.68 -16.56
N PRO A 24 -7.36 14.28 -17.55
CA PRO A 24 -8.62 14.95 -17.78
C PRO A 24 -9.42 15.00 -16.48
N ASN A 25 -9.68 16.24 -16.05
CA ASN A 25 -10.62 16.59 -15.00
C ASN A 25 -10.29 16.05 -13.59
N ARG A 26 -9.16 16.49 -13.00
CA ARG A 26 -8.80 16.22 -11.59
C ARG A 26 -9.92 16.54 -10.60
N VAL A 27 -10.77 17.52 -10.92
CA VAL A 27 -11.96 17.87 -10.14
C VAL A 27 -12.96 16.71 -10.13
N GLN A 28 -13.35 16.20 -11.29
CA GLN A 28 -14.24 15.04 -11.40
C GLN A 28 -13.69 13.78 -10.74
N LEU A 29 -12.38 13.53 -10.86
CA LEU A 29 -11.73 12.42 -10.14
C LEU A 29 -11.80 12.63 -8.62
N GLY A 30 -11.60 13.86 -8.15
CA GLY A 30 -11.78 14.23 -6.75
C GLY A 30 -13.21 13.97 -6.27
N GLU A 31 -14.22 14.23 -7.10
CA GLU A 31 -15.62 13.95 -6.76
C GLU A 31 -15.93 12.45 -6.66
N ALA A 32 -15.27 11.62 -7.46
CA ALA A 32 -15.40 10.16 -7.37
C ALA A 32 -14.87 9.61 -6.04
N VAL A 33 -13.77 10.19 -5.53
CA VAL A 33 -13.17 9.83 -4.24
C VAL A 33 -13.98 10.41 -3.07
N PHE A 34 -14.41 11.66 -3.19
CA PHE A 34 -15.04 12.43 -2.12
C PHE A 34 -16.46 12.87 -2.51
N PRO A 35 -17.48 11.99 -2.42
CA PRO A 35 -18.84 12.35 -2.80
C PRO A 35 -19.43 13.46 -1.91
N ILE A 36 -20.35 14.21 -2.53
CA ILE A 36 -20.99 15.48 -2.14
C ILE A 36 -21.41 15.52 -0.65
N GLY A 37 -21.01 16.58 0.07
CA GLY A 37 -21.42 16.85 1.47
C GLY A 37 -20.31 17.40 2.38
N LYS A 38 -19.03 17.24 2.02
CA LYS A 38 -17.86 17.77 2.76
C LYS A 38 -17.30 19.05 2.12
N GLY A 39 -18.19 20.01 1.84
CA GLY A 39 -17.93 21.21 1.02
C GLY A 39 -16.81 22.16 1.48
N LYS A 40 -16.30 22.04 2.72
CA LYS A 40 -15.24 22.92 3.25
C LYS A 40 -13.80 22.42 3.01
N MET A 41 -13.60 21.16 2.63
CA MET A 41 -12.28 20.63 2.21
C MET A 41 -12.03 20.75 0.69
N ARG A 42 -12.97 21.37 -0.05
CA ARG A 42 -13.17 21.19 -1.50
C ARG A 42 -12.25 22.04 -2.40
N ALA A 43 -11.74 23.18 -1.91
CA ALA A 43 -10.96 24.12 -2.73
C ALA A 43 -9.50 24.30 -2.26
N GLN A 44 -9.20 23.93 -1.02
CA GLN A 44 -7.88 24.16 -0.42
C GLN A 44 -6.93 22.97 -0.57
N GLN A 45 -7.43 21.76 -0.90
CA GLN A 45 -6.63 20.53 -0.96
C GLN A 45 -6.28 20.06 -2.38
N SER A 46 -7.05 20.44 -3.41
CA SER A 46 -6.79 20.08 -4.80
C SER A 46 -5.48 20.68 -5.35
N GLY A 47 -5.02 21.81 -4.79
CA GLY A 47 -3.72 22.42 -5.10
C GLY A 47 -2.51 21.74 -4.45
N PHE A 48 -2.70 20.95 -3.38
CA PHE A 48 -1.60 20.36 -2.59
C PHE A 48 -1.53 18.83 -2.68
N ILE A 49 -2.55 18.15 -3.19
CA ILE A 49 -2.54 16.69 -3.35
C ILE A 49 -1.72 16.32 -4.59
N SER A 50 -0.65 15.55 -4.38
CA SER A 50 0.16 15.02 -5.48
C SER A 50 -0.67 14.10 -6.39
N THR A 51 -0.32 14.02 -7.66
CA THR A 51 -0.96 13.11 -8.61
C THR A 51 -0.97 11.67 -8.09
N GLY A 52 0.15 11.18 -7.55
CA GLY A 52 0.23 9.84 -6.97
C GLY A 52 -0.76 9.63 -5.83
N MET A 53 -0.92 10.60 -4.93
CA MET A 53 -1.90 10.53 -3.86
C MET A 53 -3.33 10.48 -4.41
N LEU A 54 -3.68 11.33 -5.38
CA LEU A 54 -5.01 11.29 -6.01
C LEU A 54 -5.30 9.95 -6.68
N MET A 55 -4.34 9.43 -7.46
CA MET A 55 -4.48 8.14 -8.13
C MET A 55 -4.64 6.98 -7.15
N THR A 56 -3.90 7.01 -6.04
CA THR A 56 -4.00 6.00 -4.99
C THR A 56 -5.38 6.00 -4.33
N GLN A 57 -5.95 7.20 -4.13
CA GLN A 57 -7.29 7.35 -3.54
C GLN A 57 -8.43 6.86 -4.45
N LEU A 58 -8.18 6.68 -5.75
CA LEU A 58 -9.15 6.07 -6.68
C LEU A 58 -9.21 4.54 -6.59
N LEU A 59 -8.19 3.89 -6.01
CA LEU A 59 -8.11 2.42 -5.96
C LEU A 59 -9.32 1.76 -5.25
N PRO A 60 -9.82 2.25 -4.10
CA PRO A 60 -11.00 1.68 -3.46
C PRO A 60 -12.25 1.82 -4.35
N VAL A 61 -12.42 2.97 -5.01
CA VAL A 61 -13.56 3.22 -5.92
C VAL A 61 -13.51 2.28 -7.12
N LEU A 62 -12.32 2.12 -7.72
CA LEU A 62 -12.09 1.19 -8.83
C LEU A 62 -12.40 -0.25 -8.42
N MET A 63 -11.95 -0.69 -7.24
CA MET A 63 -12.22 -2.02 -6.72
C MET A 63 -13.73 -2.24 -6.51
N MET A 64 -14.45 -1.30 -5.89
CA MET A 64 -15.88 -1.44 -5.67
C MET A 64 -16.66 -1.48 -6.99
N ARG A 65 -16.23 -0.70 -7.98
CA ARG A 65 -16.75 -0.77 -9.35
C ARG A 65 -16.49 -2.13 -9.99
N HIS A 66 -15.27 -2.67 -9.86
CA HIS A 66 -14.92 -3.99 -10.39
C HIS A 66 -15.79 -5.09 -9.75
N ARG A 67 -16.12 -4.95 -8.47
CA ARG A 67 -17.09 -5.78 -7.73
C ARG A 67 -18.56 -5.51 -8.09
N ARG A 68 -18.84 -4.59 -9.02
CA ARG A 68 -20.18 -4.16 -9.45
C ARG A 68 -21.04 -3.62 -8.29
N VAL A 69 -20.42 -2.98 -7.31
CA VAL A 69 -21.12 -2.32 -6.20
C VAL A 69 -21.19 -0.81 -6.48
N PRO A 70 -22.40 -0.24 -6.69
CA PRO A 70 -22.58 1.19 -6.94
C PRO A 70 -22.11 2.05 -5.76
N ARG A 71 -21.66 3.27 -6.02
CA ARG A 71 -21.13 4.18 -4.98
C ARG A 71 -22.08 4.41 -3.81
N ALA A 72 -23.39 4.51 -4.10
CA ALA A 72 -24.45 4.72 -3.12
C ALA A 72 -24.69 3.53 -2.18
N LYS A 73 -24.12 2.35 -2.47
CA LYS A 73 -24.32 1.11 -1.71
C LYS A 73 -23.18 0.80 -0.75
N TRP A 74 -22.23 1.72 -0.56
CA TRP A 74 -21.15 1.54 0.39
C TRP A 74 -20.70 2.83 1.04
N VAL A 75 -20.16 2.70 2.25
CA VAL A 75 -19.64 3.81 3.04
C VAL A 75 -18.20 3.49 3.42
N ASP A 76 -17.32 4.49 3.25
CA ASP A 76 -15.97 4.44 3.80
C ASP A 76 -16.01 4.91 5.24
N GLN A 77 -15.49 4.09 6.13
CA GLN A 77 -15.42 4.30 7.56
C GLN A 77 -13.97 4.46 7.98
N VAL A 78 -13.74 5.22 9.05
CA VAL A 78 -12.39 5.55 9.51
C VAL A 78 -12.31 5.39 11.02
N THR A 79 -11.29 4.69 11.49
CA THR A 79 -11.02 4.54 12.93
C THR A 79 -10.39 5.83 13.49
N PRO A 80 -10.32 6.00 14.82
CA PRO A 80 -9.62 7.14 15.42
C PRO A 80 -8.14 7.26 15.00
N ASN A 81 -7.48 6.14 14.69
CA ASN A 81 -6.10 6.10 14.20
C ASN A 81 -5.98 6.13 12.66
N GLY A 82 -7.04 6.50 11.94
CA GLY A 82 -6.99 6.74 10.50
C GLY A 82 -7.00 5.47 9.63
N LYS A 83 -7.41 4.32 10.17
CA LYS A 83 -7.55 3.07 9.42
C LYS A 83 -8.91 3.02 8.74
N HIS A 84 -8.92 2.65 7.47
CA HIS A 84 -10.12 2.67 6.64
C HIS A 84 -10.72 1.27 6.48
N TRP A 85 -12.05 1.22 6.44
CA TRP A 85 -12.78 0.05 5.96
C TRP A 85 -14.08 0.45 5.27
N ILE A 86 -14.53 -0.40 4.35
CA ILE A 86 -15.77 -0.22 3.61
C ILE A 86 -16.83 -1.16 4.16
N ASP A 87 -17.99 -0.59 4.49
CA ASP A 87 -19.21 -1.31 4.79
C ASP A 87 -20.22 -1.15 3.66
N LEU A 88 -20.95 -2.23 3.35
CA LEU A 88 -22.10 -2.15 2.44
C LEU A 88 -23.31 -1.60 3.20
N VAL A 89 -24.03 -0.68 2.54
CA VAL A 89 -25.26 -0.10 3.08
C VAL A 89 -26.34 -1.18 3.10
N GLU A 90 -26.96 -1.40 4.26
CA GLU A 90 -28.04 -2.36 4.42
C GLU A 90 -29.22 -2.02 3.51
N ASP A 91 -29.85 -3.06 2.96
CA ASP A 91 -31.05 -2.90 2.16
C ASP A 91 -32.28 -2.90 3.08
N PRO A 92 -32.96 -1.76 3.30
CA PRO A 92 -34.11 -1.69 4.21
C PRO A 92 -35.27 -2.58 3.75
N ASN A 93 -35.31 -2.96 2.47
CA ASN A 93 -36.35 -3.84 1.92
C ASN A 93 -36.07 -5.33 2.15
N ARG A 94 -34.93 -5.70 2.75
CA ARG A 94 -34.55 -7.10 3.02
C ARG A 94 -34.01 -7.26 4.45
N PRO A 95 -34.81 -6.99 5.47
CA PRO A 95 -34.40 -7.18 6.86
C PRO A 95 -34.05 -8.64 7.13
N GLY A 96 -32.98 -8.87 7.90
CA GLY A 96 -32.58 -10.21 8.36
C GLY A 96 -31.58 -10.96 7.47
N ARG A 97 -31.11 -10.40 6.36
CA ARG A 97 -29.95 -10.98 5.65
C ARG A 97 -28.67 -10.77 6.47
N PRO A 98 -27.78 -11.77 6.54
CA PRO A 98 -26.45 -11.59 7.13
C PRO A 98 -25.73 -10.41 6.48
N LYS A 99 -25.16 -9.52 7.31
CA LYS A 99 -24.37 -8.39 6.83
C LYS A 99 -23.20 -8.93 5.99
N PRO A 100 -22.98 -8.42 4.77
CA PRO A 100 -21.82 -8.76 3.98
C PRO A 100 -20.52 -8.43 4.75
N PRO A 101 -19.43 -9.18 4.53
CA PRO A 101 -18.14 -8.88 5.16
C PRO A 101 -17.69 -7.45 4.86
N SER A 102 -17.16 -6.78 5.89
CA SER A 102 -16.47 -5.49 5.75
C SER A 102 -15.21 -5.67 4.93
N ILE A 103 -14.74 -4.61 4.29
CA ILE A 103 -13.54 -4.61 3.46
C ILE A 103 -12.56 -3.59 4.02
N GLY A 104 -11.54 -4.06 4.73
CA GLY A 104 -10.47 -3.18 5.22
C GLY A 104 -9.42 -2.97 4.16
N TYR A 105 -8.85 -1.77 4.11
CA TYR A 105 -7.81 -1.46 3.14
C TYR A 105 -6.78 -0.48 3.66
N GLN A 106 -5.58 -0.54 3.07
CA GLN A 106 -4.52 0.44 3.26
C GLN A 106 -3.99 0.91 1.93
N LEU A 107 -3.90 2.22 1.79
CA LEU A 107 -3.30 2.90 0.64
C LEU A 107 -1.84 3.24 0.90
N THR A 108 -1.02 3.19 -0.15
CA THR A 108 0.34 3.71 -0.14
C THR A 108 0.76 4.11 -1.55
N PHE A 109 1.73 5.01 -1.66
CA PHE A 109 2.41 5.27 -2.91
C PHE A 109 3.88 5.55 -2.67
N HIS A 110 4.71 5.21 -3.64
CA HIS A 110 6.13 5.53 -3.65
C HIS A 110 6.55 5.76 -5.10
N ASN A 111 6.97 6.99 -5.41
CA ASN A 111 7.35 7.43 -6.76
C ASN A 111 6.30 7.04 -7.82
N SER A 112 6.62 6.10 -8.71
CA SER A 112 5.76 5.70 -9.83
C SER A 112 4.78 4.59 -9.50
N LEU A 113 4.75 4.11 -8.25
CA LEU A 113 3.95 2.97 -7.86
C LEU A 113 2.95 3.35 -6.77
N CYS A 114 1.67 3.15 -7.06
CA CYS A 114 0.58 3.29 -6.11
C CYS A 114 0.09 1.89 -5.72
N GLY A 115 -0.32 1.70 -4.47
CA GLY A 115 -0.70 0.40 -3.94
C GLY A 115 -1.89 0.48 -2.99
N MET A 116 -2.74 -0.54 -3.04
CA MET A 116 -3.80 -0.77 -2.08
C MET A 116 -3.78 -2.23 -1.62
N ALA A 117 -3.54 -2.47 -0.33
CA ALA A 117 -3.75 -3.78 0.27
C ALA A 117 -5.17 -3.87 0.83
N VAL A 118 -5.84 -5.01 0.63
CA VAL A 118 -7.25 -5.23 0.97
C VAL A 118 -7.42 -6.58 1.66
N THR A 119 -8.28 -6.63 2.67
CA THR A 119 -8.76 -7.88 3.28
C THR A 119 -10.27 -7.79 3.53
N GLN A 120 -10.92 -8.93 3.75
CA GLN A 120 -12.36 -9.03 3.98
C GLN A 120 -12.66 -9.87 5.22
N GLY A 121 -13.67 -9.46 5.99
CA GLY A 121 -14.02 -10.11 7.26
C GLY A 121 -14.87 -9.20 8.15
N PRO A 122 -14.97 -9.51 9.45
CA PRO A 122 -15.58 -8.62 10.44
C PRO A 122 -14.85 -7.27 10.50
N ALA A 123 -15.56 -6.17 10.77
CA ALA A 123 -14.98 -4.82 10.81
C ALA A 123 -13.74 -4.72 11.74
N SER A 124 -13.77 -5.39 12.90
CA SER A 124 -12.65 -5.42 13.84
C SER A 124 -11.42 -6.20 13.34
N ALA A 125 -11.61 -7.13 12.40
CA ALA A 125 -10.54 -7.98 11.87
C ALA A 125 -9.86 -7.38 10.62
N VAL A 126 -10.56 -6.51 9.89
CA VAL A 126 -10.08 -6.04 8.58
C VAL A 126 -9.22 -4.78 8.62
N VAL A 127 -9.26 -4.02 9.73
CA VAL A 127 -8.53 -2.75 9.83
C VAL A 127 -7.02 -2.94 9.98
N ASN A 128 -6.57 -4.10 10.48
CA ASN A 128 -5.15 -4.39 10.73
C ASN A 128 -4.43 -4.90 9.48
N ILE A 129 -4.36 -4.05 8.45
CA ILE A 129 -3.68 -4.31 7.17
C ILE A 129 -2.82 -3.13 6.74
N GLY A 130 -1.64 -3.40 6.19
CA GLY A 130 -0.67 -2.38 5.81
C GLY A 130 0.11 -2.75 4.55
N LEU A 131 0.57 -1.72 3.82
CA LEU A 131 1.36 -1.87 2.61
C LEU A 131 2.58 -0.93 2.65
N GLY A 132 3.76 -1.52 2.59
CA GLY A 132 5.04 -0.83 2.47
C GLY A 132 5.59 -0.99 1.06
N ILE A 133 6.16 0.08 0.50
CA ILE A 133 6.77 0.10 -0.84
C ILE A 133 8.05 0.92 -0.78
N LYS A 134 9.16 0.34 -1.24
CA LYS A 134 10.45 1.03 -1.37
C LYS A 134 11.07 0.78 -2.73
N GLN A 135 11.41 1.84 -3.45
CA GLN A 135 12.16 1.70 -4.70
C GLN A 135 13.60 1.28 -4.40
N LEU A 136 14.14 0.33 -5.17
CA LEU A 136 15.57 -0.02 -5.15
C LEU A 136 16.34 1.07 -5.89
N LYS A 137 16.55 2.19 -5.21
CA LYS A 137 17.23 3.37 -5.76
C LYS A 137 17.91 4.16 -4.66
N VAL A 138 19.14 4.58 -4.91
CA VAL A 138 19.86 5.52 -4.07
C VAL A 138 19.43 6.95 -4.38
N GLU A 139 19.14 7.71 -3.32
CA GLU A 139 18.81 9.14 -3.39
C GLU A 139 19.63 9.93 -2.36
N PRO A 140 20.18 11.11 -2.71
CA PRO A 140 20.15 11.75 -4.02
C PRO A 140 21.05 11.07 -5.05
N LYS A 141 20.78 11.30 -6.35
CA LYS A 141 21.59 10.79 -7.47
C LYS A 141 23.07 11.16 -7.30
N GLY A 142 23.96 10.18 -7.48
CA GLY A 142 25.41 10.35 -7.34
C GLY A 142 25.95 9.93 -5.96
N THR A 143 25.07 9.63 -5.01
CA THR A 143 25.45 9.07 -3.71
C THR A 143 25.79 7.58 -3.85
N SER A 144 26.78 7.10 -3.09
CA SER A 144 27.09 5.66 -3.01
C SER A 144 26.05 4.92 -2.16
N VAL A 145 25.94 3.60 -2.33
CA VAL A 145 25.03 2.79 -1.52
C VAL A 145 25.39 2.86 -0.03
N GLN A 146 26.68 2.87 0.29
CA GLN A 146 27.15 2.93 1.68
C GLN A 146 26.73 4.22 2.38
N VAL A 147 26.92 5.38 1.73
CA VAL A 147 26.48 6.67 2.28
C VAL A 147 24.96 6.72 2.42
N TYR A 148 24.22 6.16 1.45
CA TYR A 148 22.77 6.06 1.54
C TYR A 148 22.32 5.17 2.71
N PHE A 149 22.95 4.02 2.90
CA PHE A 149 22.71 3.13 4.03
C PHE A 149 23.00 3.81 5.36
N GLU A 150 24.16 4.46 5.52
CA GLU A 150 24.53 5.22 6.71
C GLU A 150 23.47 6.29 7.05
N SER A 151 22.97 7.01 6.05
CA SER A 151 21.94 8.04 6.23
C SER A 151 20.59 7.49 6.74
N LEU A 152 20.34 6.18 6.57
CA LEU A 152 19.11 5.50 6.97
C LEU A 152 19.32 4.51 8.14
N SER A 153 20.56 4.31 8.57
CA SER A 153 20.94 3.35 9.63
C SER A 153 20.19 3.60 10.95
N HIS A 154 19.88 4.85 11.29
CA HIS A 154 19.11 5.22 12.47
C HIS A 154 17.68 4.65 12.51
N LYS A 155 17.17 4.13 11.38
CA LYS A 155 15.84 3.47 11.30
C LYS A 155 15.91 1.96 11.56
N LEU A 156 17.11 1.41 11.69
CA LEU A 156 17.36 -0.02 11.83
C LEU A 156 17.85 -0.36 13.23
N THR A 157 17.68 -1.60 13.65
CA THR A 157 18.30 -2.10 14.89
C THR A 157 19.75 -2.49 14.65
N ALA A 158 20.51 -2.62 15.73
CA ALA A 158 21.89 -3.10 15.66
C ALA A 158 21.97 -4.51 15.02
N HIS A 159 21.00 -5.39 15.31
CA HIS A 159 20.91 -6.70 14.69
C HIS A 159 20.71 -6.58 13.18
N GLU A 160 19.72 -5.80 12.73
CA GLU A 160 19.46 -5.57 11.30
C GLU A 160 20.68 -5.00 10.57
N ILE A 161 21.36 -4.01 11.16
CA ILE A 161 22.60 -3.43 10.62
C ILE A 161 23.67 -4.52 10.45
N SER A 162 23.86 -5.39 11.45
CA SER A 162 24.86 -6.46 11.37
C SER A 162 24.59 -7.45 10.22
N THR A 163 23.33 -7.63 9.82
CA THR A 163 22.97 -8.49 8.68
C THR A 163 23.22 -7.85 7.31
N ILE A 164 23.46 -6.54 7.26
CA ILE A 164 23.64 -5.77 6.01
C ILE A 164 25.11 -5.45 5.77
N VAL A 165 25.84 -5.07 6.81
CA VAL A 165 27.25 -4.65 6.71
C VAL A 165 28.12 -5.77 6.10
N GLY A 166 29.07 -5.37 5.25
CA GLY A 166 30.02 -6.29 4.59
C GLY A 166 29.47 -7.02 3.37
N ASN A 167 28.21 -6.80 2.99
CA ASN A 167 27.64 -7.35 1.75
C ASN A 167 27.92 -6.43 0.55
N PRO A 168 27.85 -6.96 -0.70
CA PRO A 168 27.91 -6.14 -1.91
C PRO A 168 26.79 -5.08 -1.98
N ASP A 169 27.05 -3.95 -2.64
CA ASP A 169 26.15 -2.80 -2.74
C ASP A 169 24.71 -3.17 -3.19
N GLU A 170 24.56 -4.08 -4.16
CA GLU A 170 23.25 -4.55 -4.60
C GLU A 170 22.46 -5.23 -3.47
N VAL A 171 23.14 -6.08 -2.69
CA VAL A 171 22.56 -6.80 -1.56
C VAL A 171 22.24 -5.84 -0.42
N VAL A 172 23.12 -4.86 -0.16
CA VAL A 172 22.89 -3.82 0.84
C VAL A 172 21.63 -3.02 0.53
N LEU A 173 21.52 -2.50 -0.70
CA LEU A 173 20.37 -1.71 -1.11
C LEU A 173 19.07 -2.53 -1.04
N LYS A 174 19.09 -3.78 -1.53
CA LYS A 174 17.92 -4.66 -1.51
C LYS A 174 17.45 -4.96 -0.08
N ARG A 175 18.36 -5.35 0.82
CA ARG A 175 18.04 -5.64 2.23
C ARG A 175 17.52 -4.40 2.95
N LEU A 176 18.15 -3.24 2.73
CA LEU A 176 17.71 -1.97 3.29
C LEU A 176 16.28 -1.62 2.85
N CYS A 177 15.99 -1.68 1.54
CA CYS A 177 14.66 -1.40 1.00
C CYS A 177 13.61 -2.38 1.55
N MET A 178 13.94 -3.67 1.65
CA MET A 178 13.04 -4.69 2.19
C MET A 178 12.70 -4.45 3.67
N LEU A 179 13.69 -4.18 4.52
CA LEU A 179 13.47 -3.88 5.94
C LEU A 179 12.64 -2.61 6.14
N LEU A 180 12.93 -1.56 5.37
CA LEU A 180 12.15 -0.33 5.43
C LEU A 180 10.70 -0.54 4.95
N ALA A 181 10.49 -1.38 3.94
CA ALA A 181 9.15 -1.75 3.48
C ALA A 181 8.40 -2.59 4.53
N LEU A 182 9.06 -3.54 5.20
CA LEU A 182 8.50 -4.33 6.30
C LEU A 182 8.03 -3.45 7.45
N LYS A 183 8.90 -2.56 7.94
CA LYS A 183 8.58 -1.61 9.02
C LYS A 183 7.43 -0.70 8.61
N GLU A 184 7.48 -0.15 7.41
CA GLU A 184 6.42 0.71 6.87
C GLU A 184 5.07 -0.01 6.73
N ALA A 185 5.08 -1.27 6.27
CA ALA A 185 3.86 -2.07 6.18
C ALA A 185 3.25 -2.30 7.57
N TYR A 186 4.08 -2.67 8.55
CA TYR A 186 3.62 -2.92 9.91
C TYR A 186 3.04 -1.66 10.58
N ILE A 187 3.79 -0.55 10.59
CA ILE A 187 3.33 0.68 11.27
C ILE A 187 2.04 1.22 10.66
N LYS A 188 1.86 1.08 9.34
CA LYS A 188 0.60 1.38 8.68
C LYS A 188 -0.49 0.42 9.12
N ALA A 189 -0.20 -0.87 9.22
CA ALA A 189 -1.19 -1.88 9.61
C ALA A 189 -1.80 -1.60 10.99
N ILE A 190 -0.98 -1.19 11.96
CA ILE A 190 -1.44 -0.83 13.31
C ILE A 190 -1.90 0.63 13.45
N GLY A 191 -1.82 1.42 12.38
CA GLY A 191 -2.26 2.83 12.36
C GLY A 191 -1.41 3.76 13.22
N GLN A 192 -0.09 3.53 13.28
CA GLN A 192 0.83 4.47 13.91
C GLN A 192 0.97 5.74 13.06
N PRO A 193 1.09 6.92 13.68
CA PRO A 193 1.24 8.19 12.96
C PRO A 193 2.63 8.32 12.31
N MET A 194 2.76 9.33 11.45
CA MET A 194 4.06 9.76 10.95
C MET A 194 4.99 10.13 12.11
N GLY A 195 6.26 9.75 12.00
CA GLY A 195 7.26 9.98 13.06
C GLY A 195 7.43 8.83 14.04
N PHE A 196 6.72 7.72 13.86
CA PHE A 196 7.01 6.48 14.61
C PHE A 196 8.48 6.08 14.41
N ASP A 197 9.16 5.77 15.51
CA ASP A 197 10.56 5.36 15.50
C ASP A 197 10.69 3.91 15.02
N PHE A 198 11.26 3.76 13.82
CA PHE A 198 11.48 2.46 13.17
C PHE A 198 12.49 1.58 13.91
N SER A 199 13.38 2.15 14.72
CA SER A 199 14.37 1.39 15.49
C SER A 199 13.73 0.55 16.61
N ARG A 200 12.46 0.82 16.96
CA ARG A 200 11.69 0.02 17.94
C ARG A 200 11.25 -1.34 17.41
N LEU A 201 11.27 -1.52 16.10
CA LEU A 201 10.89 -2.76 15.43
C LEU A 201 12.14 -3.49 14.99
N GLU A 202 12.20 -4.80 15.21
CA GLU A 202 13.28 -5.64 14.72
C GLU A 202 12.72 -6.72 13.81
N PHE A 203 13.19 -6.79 12.57
CA PHE A 203 12.88 -7.86 11.62
C PHE A 203 14.10 -8.75 11.42
N ASP A 204 14.05 -9.96 11.97
CA ASP A 204 15.00 -11.02 11.70
C ASP A 204 14.43 -11.94 10.62
N ILE A 205 14.65 -11.54 9.37
CA ILE A 205 14.15 -12.23 8.19
C ILE A 205 14.66 -13.68 8.10
N PRO A 206 15.98 -13.97 8.24
CA PRO A 206 16.49 -15.34 8.19
C PRO A 206 15.83 -16.28 9.19
N ASN A 207 15.60 -15.81 10.43
CA ASN A 207 14.97 -16.61 11.47
C ASN A 207 13.44 -16.49 11.50
N ARG A 208 12.84 -15.73 10.57
CA ARG A 208 11.40 -15.47 10.47
C ARG A 208 10.79 -14.94 11.77
N ARG A 209 11.52 -14.04 12.43
CA ARG A 209 11.09 -13.41 13.68
C ARG A 209 10.89 -11.92 13.48
N VAL A 210 9.96 -11.38 14.24
CA VAL A 210 9.74 -9.94 14.34
C VAL A 210 9.43 -9.61 15.80
N SER A 211 9.98 -8.50 16.27
CA SER A 211 9.66 -7.95 17.58
C SER A 211 9.42 -6.44 17.53
N GLY A 212 8.66 -5.94 18.49
CA GLY A 212 8.49 -4.52 18.77
C GLY A 212 8.74 -4.27 20.25
N ASP A 213 9.69 -3.39 20.56
CA ASP A 213 10.13 -3.12 21.94
C ASP A 213 10.51 -4.41 22.70
N GLY A 214 11.17 -5.35 22.01
CA GLY A 214 11.56 -6.65 22.56
C GLY A 214 10.44 -7.70 22.65
N ASN A 215 9.20 -7.34 22.34
CA ASN A 215 8.06 -8.28 22.39
C ASN A 215 7.78 -8.88 21.00
N PRO A 216 7.56 -10.21 20.88
CA PRO A 216 7.28 -10.83 19.59
C PRO A 216 5.94 -10.37 19.02
N LEU A 217 5.90 -10.03 17.72
CA LEU A 217 4.65 -9.62 17.06
C LEU A 217 3.94 -10.84 16.46
N LEU A 218 3.34 -11.63 17.35
CA LEU A 218 2.59 -12.83 17.00
C LEU A 218 1.32 -12.49 16.21
N GLY A 219 0.86 -13.43 15.38
CA GLY A 219 -0.38 -13.30 14.62
C GLY A 219 -0.28 -12.46 13.36
N TRP A 220 0.90 -11.97 13.02
CA TRP A 220 1.16 -11.19 11.81
C TRP A 220 1.63 -12.08 10.66
N GLU A 221 1.07 -11.84 9.47
CA GLU A 221 1.59 -12.37 8.22
C GLU A 221 2.18 -11.23 7.39
N PHE A 222 3.43 -11.41 6.94
CA PHE A 222 4.14 -10.53 6.02
C PHE A 222 4.30 -11.23 4.68
N ARG A 223 3.74 -10.65 3.61
CA ARG A 223 3.95 -11.11 2.24
C ARG A 223 4.87 -10.15 1.51
N ILE A 224 6.00 -10.64 1.07
CA ILE A 224 7.07 -9.88 0.43
C ILE A 224 7.10 -10.24 -1.06
N PHE A 225 7.14 -9.23 -1.91
CA PHE A 225 7.19 -9.38 -3.36
C PHE A 225 7.88 -8.19 -4.02
N VAL A 226 8.35 -8.40 -5.25
CA VAL A 226 9.00 -7.37 -6.05
C VAL A 226 8.07 -6.89 -7.16
N ALA A 227 7.99 -5.58 -7.37
CA ALA A 227 7.33 -5.00 -8.52
C ALA A 227 8.36 -4.36 -9.47
N LYS A 228 8.30 -4.72 -10.76
CA LYS A 228 9.16 -4.19 -11.82
C LYS A 228 8.32 -3.39 -12.81
N LEU A 229 8.70 -2.15 -13.06
CA LEU A 229 7.95 -1.21 -13.89
C LEU A 229 8.86 -0.61 -14.97
N GLY A 230 8.36 -0.59 -16.21
CA GLY A 230 8.87 0.31 -17.24
C GLY A 230 8.13 1.65 -17.16
N VAL A 231 8.86 2.74 -16.89
CA VAL A 231 8.31 4.09 -16.76
C VAL A 231 8.91 4.99 -17.82
N ALA A 232 8.05 5.53 -18.69
CA ALA A 232 8.43 6.51 -19.69
C ALA A 232 8.67 7.88 -19.03
N ARG A 233 9.89 8.39 -19.19
CA ARG A 233 10.35 9.71 -18.73
C ARG A 233 10.85 10.48 -19.95
N GLY A 234 10.00 11.33 -20.51
CA GLY A 234 10.26 11.93 -21.82
C GLY A 234 10.41 10.87 -22.91
N THR A 235 11.56 10.84 -23.59
CA THR A 235 11.88 9.86 -24.64
C THR A 235 12.53 8.58 -24.12
N GLN A 236 12.82 8.48 -22.81
CA GLN A 236 13.52 7.35 -22.23
C GLN A 236 12.57 6.43 -21.47
N LEU A 237 12.65 5.12 -21.73
CA LEU A 237 12.02 4.10 -20.91
C LEU A 237 12.99 3.72 -19.78
N LYS A 238 12.63 4.05 -18.55
CA LYS A 238 13.41 3.70 -17.36
C LYS A 238 12.81 2.47 -16.69
N GLN A 239 13.64 1.48 -16.37
CA GLN A 239 13.24 0.37 -15.51
C GLN A 239 13.34 0.79 -14.04
N GLU A 240 12.29 0.55 -13.29
CA GLU A 240 12.20 0.81 -11.86
C GLU A 240 11.80 -0.48 -11.14
N GLU A 241 12.49 -0.79 -10.04
CA GLU A 241 12.23 -1.96 -9.20
C GLU A 241 11.85 -1.52 -7.79
N TYR A 242 10.90 -2.22 -7.16
CA TYR A 242 10.36 -1.90 -5.86
C TYR A 242 10.25 -3.14 -4.98
N GLU A 243 10.76 -3.07 -3.75
CA GLU A 243 10.41 -4.01 -2.67
C GLU A 243 9.04 -3.63 -2.10
N CYS A 244 8.12 -4.59 -2.11
CA CYS A 244 6.75 -4.40 -1.65
C CYS A 244 6.42 -5.41 -0.54
N VAL A 245 5.75 -4.94 0.50
CA VAL A 245 5.38 -5.76 1.66
C VAL A 245 3.94 -5.50 2.07
N CYS A 246 3.12 -6.54 2.09
CA CYS A 246 1.82 -6.52 2.72
C CYS A 246 1.91 -7.13 4.11
N ALA A 247 1.53 -6.37 5.14
CA ALA A 247 1.42 -6.85 6.51
C ALA A 247 -0.07 -6.93 6.88
N PHE A 248 -0.54 -8.05 7.41
CA PHE A 248 -1.91 -8.15 7.91
C PHE A 248 -2.02 -9.11 9.08
N TYR A 249 -2.91 -8.78 10.00
CA TYR A 249 -3.10 -9.56 11.22
C TYR A 249 -4.08 -10.71 10.99
N ARG A 250 -3.63 -11.93 11.26
CA ARG A 250 -4.43 -13.17 11.22
C ARG A 250 -4.88 -13.66 12.59
N GLY A 251 -4.24 -13.20 13.67
CA GLY A 251 -4.49 -13.72 15.01
C GLY A 251 -4.01 -15.15 15.25
N THR A 252 -3.04 -15.62 14.46
CA THR A 252 -2.36 -16.91 14.67
C THR A 252 -1.38 -16.84 15.85
N PRO A 253 -0.99 -17.97 16.46
CA PRO A 253 0.03 -17.98 17.51
C PRO A 253 1.43 -17.67 16.99
N GLU A 254 1.64 -17.73 15.67
CA GLU A 254 2.93 -17.53 15.01
C GLU A 254 2.93 -16.30 14.11
N THR A 255 4.13 -15.78 13.83
CA THR A 255 4.39 -14.83 12.76
C THR A 255 4.77 -15.59 11.49
N THR A 256 4.20 -15.20 10.35
CA THR A 256 4.46 -15.84 9.06
C THR A 256 5.12 -14.88 8.09
N PHE A 257 6.17 -15.34 7.40
CA PHE A 257 6.80 -14.63 6.29
C PHE A 257 6.61 -15.45 5.00
N LEU A 258 6.03 -14.83 3.97
CA LEU A 258 5.84 -15.43 2.66
C LEU A 258 6.60 -14.60 1.61
N PHE A 259 7.57 -15.23 0.95
CA PHE A 259 8.33 -14.63 -0.13
C PHE A 259 7.77 -15.10 -1.47
N HIS A 260 7.34 -14.16 -2.29
CA HIS A 260 6.77 -14.43 -3.61
C HIS A 260 7.72 -13.93 -4.68
N GLU A 261 8.55 -14.85 -5.19
CA GLU A 261 9.62 -14.53 -6.13
C GLU A 261 9.18 -14.64 -7.60
N THR A 262 8.09 -15.37 -7.88
CA THR A 262 7.62 -15.62 -9.24
C THR A 262 6.30 -14.90 -9.54
N PRO A 263 6.12 -14.37 -10.76
CA PRO A 263 4.86 -13.73 -11.16
C PRO A 263 3.62 -14.61 -10.95
N GLN A 264 3.74 -15.92 -11.21
CA GLN A 264 2.63 -16.87 -11.07
C GLN A 264 2.12 -16.97 -9.62
N LEU A 265 3.02 -16.83 -8.63
CA LEU A 265 2.63 -16.80 -7.23
C LEU A 265 1.93 -15.49 -6.85
N LEU A 266 2.15 -14.41 -7.60
CA LEU A 266 1.52 -13.11 -7.39
C LEU A 266 0.14 -13.03 -8.02
N GLU A 267 -0.09 -13.66 -9.19
CA GLU A 267 -1.35 -13.58 -9.93
C GLU A 267 -2.61 -13.92 -9.10
N ASN A 268 -2.45 -14.74 -8.06
CA ASN A 268 -3.55 -15.15 -7.19
C ASN A 268 -3.99 -14.08 -6.17
N TRP A 269 -3.15 -13.07 -5.89
CA TRP A 269 -3.39 -12.12 -4.80
C TRP A 269 -2.82 -10.72 -5.02
N VAL A 270 -2.14 -10.47 -6.15
CA VAL A 270 -1.67 -9.15 -6.56
C VAL A 270 -2.18 -8.87 -7.98
N GLN A 271 -2.92 -7.78 -8.11
CA GLN A 271 -3.43 -7.30 -9.39
C GLN A 271 -2.64 -6.06 -9.82
N PHE A 272 -1.90 -6.18 -10.92
CA PHE A 272 -1.23 -5.05 -11.54
C PHE A 272 -2.15 -4.36 -12.53
N ILE A 273 -2.23 -3.04 -12.43
CA ILE A 273 -3.02 -2.17 -13.29
C ILE A 273 -2.11 -1.03 -13.73
N ASN A 274 -2.22 -0.61 -14.98
CA ASN A 274 -1.56 0.62 -15.43
C ASN A 274 -2.55 1.79 -15.41
N ILE A 275 -2.00 3.00 -15.39
CA ILE A 275 -2.80 4.23 -15.42
C ILE A 275 -3.73 4.31 -16.63
N ASP A 276 -3.38 3.74 -17.78
CA ASP A 276 -4.25 3.77 -18.97
C ASP A 276 -5.55 3.00 -18.74
N GLN A 277 -5.47 1.84 -18.09
CA GLN A 277 -6.62 1.04 -17.69
C GLN A 277 -7.50 1.79 -16.68
N LEU A 278 -6.90 2.51 -15.72
CA LEU A 278 -7.64 3.36 -14.79
C LEU A 278 -8.33 4.51 -15.54
N MET A 279 -7.63 5.19 -16.44
CA MET A 279 -8.15 6.32 -17.21
C MET A 279 -9.26 5.91 -18.18
N ALA A 280 -9.22 4.69 -18.73
CA ALA A 280 -10.27 4.18 -19.60
C ALA A 280 -11.64 4.03 -18.88
N VAL A 281 -11.64 3.96 -17.54
CA VAL A 281 -12.86 3.81 -16.72
C VAL A 281 -13.14 5.01 -15.83
N SER A 282 -12.27 6.03 -15.80
CA SER A 282 -12.33 7.15 -14.86
C SER A 282 -13.66 7.91 -14.90
N ASN A 283 -14.15 8.23 -16.10
CA ASN A 283 -15.41 8.95 -16.30
C ASN A 283 -16.61 8.21 -15.72
N LYS A 284 -16.49 6.89 -15.54
CA LYS A 284 -17.55 6.06 -14.99
C LYS A 284 -17.43 5.90 -13.47
N LEU A 285 -16.30 6.25 -12.85
CA LEU A 285 -16.08 6.09 -11.40
C LEU A 285 -16.96 7.03 -10.55
N ALA A 286 -17.39 8.16 -11.12
CA ALA A 286 -18.26 9.13 -10.44
C ALA A 286 -19.77 8.83 -10.59
N ALA A 287 -20.14 7.82 -11.38
CA ALA A 287 -21.53 7.41 -11.63
C ALA A 287 -21.93 6.23 -10.72
#